data_AF-A0A970NH80-F1
#
_entry.id   AF-A0A970NH80-F1
#
_cell.length_a   1.000
_cell.length_b   1.000
_cell.length_c   1.000
_cell.angle_alpha   90.00
_cell.angle_beta   90.00
_cell.angle_gamma   90.00
#
_symmetry.space_group_name_H-M   'P 1'
#
loop_
_entity.id
_entity.type
_entity.pdbx_description
1 polymer ?
#
loop_
_entity_poly.entity_id
_entity_poly.type
_entity_poly.pdbx_seq_one_letter_code
_entity_poly.pdbx_strand_id
1 'polypeptide(L)'
;MSTEQLFLLRRQDFDKEERLQKRSFDIISNLRLVVFVVGALAVLMAGYLGTARQALYVGLPFLLVFIYIIHRHDQVEARLNIARAMVKINQQYQDRLSEQWVKFTDQGQEFADPDHPYSTDLDIFGPKSLFQWISVARTYCGRQHLYQLLAEPPQEPDSILARQGAIKELAGKLEFCQGLECRGWLAPEANRDPEELIAYAEESSSVSQFMKIIRFLPLITALSLVLYFLQLLTLLVPIALLLLQSFIVLFTYQKTGGALKPVYSFQKSLHSFGGMLEAIETEPFQDPYISSLQAELKKQSIPASTAMKELGKISGAIDMNRSMFYLIINVGLLWEIQCALRLANWKVRYGDRVGDWLRVIGTMEALASLAVITHIHPDWAYPEIEGQGQKISAGELGHPLLPPDKCVRNDIDIDNYSCIVTGSNMSGKSTWLRAIGINLVLAYA
;
A
#
# COMPACT_ATOMS: atom_id res chain seq x y z
N MET A 1 -4.58 5.83 -31.46
CA MET A 1 -4.99 4.56 -30.82
C MET A 1 -6.16 4.90 -29.91
N SER A 2 -7.28 4.18 -29.99
CA SER A 2 -8.40 4.47 -29.08
C SER A 2 -8.06 4.05 -27.65
N THR A 3 -8.73 4.65 -26.66
CA THR A 3 -8.55 4.33 -25.24
C THR A 3 -8.85 2.85 -24.94
N GLU A 4 -9.86 2.27 -25.58
CA GLU A 4 -10.16 0.85 -25.46
C GLU A 4 -9.02 -0.04 -25.99
N GLN A 5 -8.43 0.32 -27.13
CA GLN A 5 -7.27 -0.39 -27.69
C GLN A 5 -6.04 -0.27 -26.78
N LEU A 6 -5.80 0.89 -26.16
CA LEU A 6 -4.71 1.09 -25.20
C LEU A 6 -4.78 0.06 -24.07
N PHE A 7 -5.91 0.00 -23.36
CA PHE A 7 -6.04 -0.90 -22.22
C PHE A 7 -6.11 -2.38 -22.62
N LEU A 8 -6.63 -2.68 -23.81
CA LEU A 8 -6.59 -4.05 -24.36
C LEU A 8 -5.14 -4.53 -24.60
N LEU A 9 -4.32 -3.71 -25.26
CA LEU A 9 -2.92 -4.06 -25.53
C LEU A 9 -2.12 -4.20 -24.22
N ARG A 10 -2.27 -3.24 -23.30
CA ARG A 10 -1.63 -3.30 -21.97
C ARG A 10 -2.00 -4.58 -21.23
N ARG A 11 -3.29 -4.92 -21.18
CA ARG A 11 -3.75 -6.16 -20.56
C ARG A 11 -3.11 -7.40 -21.20
N GLN A 12 -3.07 -7.46 -22.53
CA GLN A 12 -2.45 -8.59 -23.24
C GLN A 12 -0.95 -8.72 -22.94
N ASP A 13 -0.24 -7.61 -22.77
CA ASP A 13 1.18 -7.64 -22.42
C ASP A 13 1.40 -8.12 -20.99
N PHE A 14 0.62 -7.62 -20.02
CA PHE A 14 0.68 -8.14 -18.65
C PHE A 14 0.19 -9.60 -18.53
N ASP A 15 -0.75 -10.06 -19.37
CA ASP A 15 -1.15 -11.46 -19.45
C ASP A 15 0.01 -12.36 -19.92
N LYS A 16 0.82 -11.90 -20.88
CA LYS A 16 2.03 -12.62 -21.31
C LYS A 16 3.05 -12.68 -20.16
N GLU A 17 3.27 -11.55 -19.48
CA GLU A 17 4.17 -11.50 -18.33
C GLU A 17 3.71 -12.42 -17.20
N GLU A 18 2.41 -12.44 -16.88
CA GLU A 18 1.85 -13.34 -15.86
C GLU A 18 2.17 -14.80 -16.22
N ARG A 19 1.92 -15.22 -17.47
CA ARG A 19 2.20 -16.59 -17.92
C ARG A 19 3.68 -16.95 -17.81
N LEU A 20 4.58 -16.02 -18.12
CA LEU A 20 6.02 -16.23 -18.00
C LEU A 20 6.47 -16.34 -16.54
N GLN A 21 5.97 -15.46 -15.67
CA GLN A 21 6.29 -15.50 -14.24
C GLN A 21 5.69 -16.73 -13.56
N LYS A 22 4.48 -17.16 -13.96
CA LYS A 22 3.84 -18.38 -13.44
C LYS A 22 4.65 -19.63 -13.77
N ARG A 23 5.12 -19.76 -15.02
CA ARG A 23 6.02 -20.87 -15.40
C ARG A 23 7.31 -20.87 -14.56
N SER A 24 7.90 -19.69 -14.37
CA SER A 24 9.11 -19.55 -13.55
C SER A 24 8.86 -19.92 -12.09
N PHE A 25 7.71 -19.52 -11.54
CA PHE A 25 7.27 -19.85 -10.19
C PHE A 25 7.15 -21.36 -9.99
N ASP A 26 6.45 -22.04 -10.91
CA ASP A 26 6.23 -23.50 -10.86
C ASP A 26 7.57 -24.27 -10.95
N ILE A 27 8.47 -23.85 -11.84
CA ILE A 27 9.80 -24.47 -12.00
C ILE A 27 10.62 -24.32 -10.72
N ILE A 28 10.69 -23.11 -10.14
CA ILE A 28 11.49 -22.85 -8.94
C ILE A 28 10.88 -23.57 -7.72
N SER A 29 9.55 -23.64 -7.62
CA SER A 29 8.86 -24.37 -6.57
C SER A 29 9.19 -25.87 -6.60
N ASN A 30 9.16 -26.48 -7.79
CA ASN A 30 9.55 -27.88 -7.98
C ASN A 30 11.05 -28.10 -7.70
N LEU A 31 11.92 -27.18 -8.16
CA LEU A 31 13.36 -27.26 -7.89
C LEU A 31 13.66 -27.21 -6.40
N ARG A 32 12.96 -26.34 -5.64
CA ARG A 32 13.08 -26.25 -4.17
C ARG A 32 12.78 -27.60 -3.50
N LEU A 33 11.72 -28.28 -3.93
CA LEU A 33 11.35 -29.60 -3.40
C LEU A 33 12.42 -30.65 -3.73
N VAL A 34 12.90 -30.69 -4.97
CA VAL A 34 13.95 -31.63 -5.39
C VAL A 34 15.24 -31.41 -4.61
N VAL A 35 15.72 -30.15 -4.50
CA VAL A 35 16.93 -29.83 -3.73
C VAL A 35 16.78 -30.20 -2.26
N PHE A 36 15.60 -29.99 -1.67
CA PHE A 36 15.33 -30.38 -0.29
C PHE A 36 15.40 -31.89 -0.09
N VAL A 37 14.70 -32.67 -0.93
CA VAL A 37 14.65 -34.14 -0.81
C VAL A 37 16.03 -34.74 -1.06
N VAL A 38 16.71 -34.33 -2.15
CA VAL A 38 18.05 -34.81 -2.47
C VAL A 38 19.06 -34.42 -1.39
N GLY A 39 19.00 -33.18 -0.89
CA GLY A 39 19.86 -32.71 0.18
C GLY A 39 19.64 -33.47 1.49
N ALA A 40 18.39 -33.72 1.87
CA ALA A 40 18.06 -34.50 3.06
C ALA A 40 18.56 -35.94 2.95
N LEU A 41 18.33 -36.60 1.82
CA LEU A 41 18.83 -37.96 1.57
C LEU A 41 20.37 -38.02 1.57
N ALA A 42 21.04 -37.04 0.97
CA ALA A 42 22.49 -36.95 0.94
C ALA A 42 23.08 -36.75 2.35
N VAL A 43 22.46 -35.91 3.19
CA VAL A 43 22.87 -35.71 4.59
C VAL A 43 22.64 -36.97 5.42
N LEU A 44 21.49 -37.65 5.26
CA LEU A 44 21.19 -38.90 5.96
C LEU A 44 22.17 -40.00 5.57
N MET A 45 22.45 -40.15 4.27
CA MET A 45 23.39 -41.15 3.77
C MET A 45 24.82 -40.87 4.24
N ALA A 46 25.26 -39.62 4.20
CA ALA A 46 26.57 -39.21 4.71
C ALA A 46 26.70 -39.39 6.23
N GLY A 47 25.61 -39.21 6.98
CA GLY A 47 25.56 -39.46 8.42
C GLY A 47 25.55 -40.94 8.78
N TYR A 48 24.90 -41.78 7.97
CA TYR A 48 24.84 -43.23 8.18
C TYR A 48 26.16 -43.94 7.80
N LEU A 49 26.76 -43.56 6.67
CA LEU A 49 27.98 -44.18 6.14
C LEU A 49 29.27 -43.56 6.68
N GLY A 50 29.18 -42.38 7.28
CA GLY A 50 30.33 -41.54 7.59
C GLY A 50 30.30 -40.94 8.99
N THR A 51 31.03 -39.84 9.16
CA THR A 51 31.05 -39.07 10.42
C THR A 51 30.09 -37.89 10.35
N ALA A 52 29.68 -37.38 11.52
CA ALA A 52 28.88 -36.16 11.60
C ALA A 52 29.51 -34.95 10.86
N ARG A 53 30.86 -34.89 10.76
CA ARG A 53 31.55 -33.84 10.00
C ARG A 53 31.32 -33.96 8.48
N GLN A 54 31.30 -35.18 7.94
CA GLN A 54 31.03 -35.43 6.52
C GLN A 54 29.58 -35.09 6.17
N ALA A 55 28.63 -35.44 7.03
CA ALA A 55 27.24 -35.02 6.87
C ALA A 55 27.09 -33.49 6.84
N LEU A 56 27.87 -32.77 7.66
CA LEU A 56 27.89 -31.31 7.66
C LEU A 56 28.50 -30.71 6.37
N TYR A 57 29.60 -31.29 5.88
CA TYR A 57 30.22 -30.85 4.61
C TYR A 57 29.30 -31.06 3.40
N VAL A 58 28.48 -32.11 3.41
CA VAL A 58 27.47 -32.35 2.38
C VAL A 58 26.26 -31.44 2.58
N GLY A 59 25.79 -31.28 3.82
CA GLY A 59 24.58 -30.52 4.13
C GLY A 59 24.70 -29.02 3.90
N LEU A 60 25.86 -28.43 4.20
CA LEU A 60 26.04 -26.97 4.12
C LEU A 60 25.84 -26.42 2.68
N PRO A 61 26.45 -26.99 1.62
CA PRO A 61 26.16 -26.57 0.25
C PRO A 61 24.69 -26.70 -0.14
N PHE A 62 24.02 -27.81 0.21
CA PHE A 62 22.59 -27.99 -0.07
C PHE A 62 21.75 -26.94 0.65
N LEU A 63 22.07 -26.63 1.91
CA LEU A 63 21.39 -25.58 2.66
C LEU A 63 21.56 -24.20 2.00
N LEU A 64 22.77 -23.85 1.56
CA LEU A 64 23.03 -22.58 0.87
C LEU A 64 22.28 -22.48 -0.46
N VAL A 65 22.28 -23.55 -1.26
CA VAL A 65 21.51 -23.61 -2.52
C VAL A 65 20.02 -23.52 -2.25
N PHE A 66 19.52 -24.21 -1.22
CA PHE A 66 18.11 -24.16 -0.82
C PHE A 66 17.68 -22.76 -0.39
N ILE A 67 18.48 -22.08 0.43
CA ILE A 67 18.24 -20.68 0.83
C ILE A 67 18.23 -19.75 -0.39
N TYR A 68 19.18 -19.92 -1.32
CA TYR A 68 19.20 -19.15 -2.57
C TYR A 68 17.93 -19.36 -3.40
N ILE A 69 17.47 -20.62 -3.54
CA ILE A 69 16.24 -20.96 -4.27
C ILE A 69 15.02 -20.33 -3.60
N ILE A 70 14.92 -20.35 -2.26
CA ILE A 70 13.85 -19.66 -1.52
C ILE A 70 13.84 -18.18 -1.87
N HIS A 71 14.99 -17.51 -1.80
CA HIS A 71 15.06 -16.09 -2.12
C HIS A 71 14.64 -15.79 -3.57
N ARG A 72 15.03 -16.64 -4.53
CA ARG A 72 14.62 -16.52 -5.93
C ARG A 72 13.13 -16.79 -6.12
N HIS A 73 12.58 -17.74 -5.39
CA HIS A 73 11.14 -18.03 -5.37
C HIS A 73 10.35 -16.79 -4.95
N ASP A 74 10.72 -16.17 -3.82
CA ASP A 74 10.03 -14.99 -3.29
C ASP A 74 10.06 -13.81 -4.28
N GLN A 75 11.20 -13.61 -4.97
CA GLN A 75 11.30 -12.60 -6.03
C GLN A 75 10.36 -12.87 -7.21
N VAL A 76 10.26 -14.13 -7.65
CA VAL A 76 9.39 -14.51 -8.77
C VAL A 76 7.92 -14.44 -8.36
N GLU A 77 7.60 -14.82 -7.13
CA GLU A 77 6.26 -14.66 -6.56
C GLU A 77 5.83 -13.19 -6.53
N ALA A 78 6.71 -12.29 -6.08
CA ALA A 78 6.44 -10.86 -6.09
C ALA A 78 6.15 -10.33 -7.51
N ARG A 79 6.97 -10.71 -8.51
CA ARG A 79 6.75 -10.33 -9.92
C ARG A 79 5.46 -10.90 -10.49
N LEU A 80 5.14 -12.15 -10.17
CA LEU A 80 3.89 -12.79 -10.59
C LEU A 80 2.67 -12.06 -10.01
N ASN A 81 2.74 -11.67 -8.74
CA ASN A 81 1.65 -10.94 -8.10
C ASN A 81 1.46 -9.53 -8.69
N ILE A 82 2.55 -8.83 -9.04
CA ILE A 82 2.50 -7.56 -9.77
C ILE A 82 1.82 -7.76 -11.14
N ALA A 83 2.25 -8.75 -11.93
CA ALA A 83 1.65 -9.01 -13.24
C ALA A 83 0.14 -9.31 -13.13
N ARG A 84 -0.27 -10.15 -12.17
CA ARG A 84 -1.67 -10.44 -11.87
C ARG A 84 -2.47 -9.20 -11.50
N ALA A 85 -1.91 -8.34 -10.65
CA ALA A 85 -2.55 -7.09 -10.26
C ALA A 85 -2.72 -6.18 -11.47
N MET A 86 -1.68 -6.01 -12.30
CA MET A 86 -1.74 -5.19 -13.51
C MET A 86 -2.73 -5.71 -14.56
N VAL A 87 -2.87 -7.03 -14.73
CA VAL A 87 -3.93 -7.63 -15.56
C VAL A 87 -5.31 -7.21 -15.07
N LYS A 88 -5.56 -7.31 -13.76
CA LYS A 88 -6.84 -6.92 -13.15
C LYS A 88 -7.10 -5.42 -13.25
N ILE A 89 -6.08 -4.60 -13.01
CA ILE A 89 -6.18 -3.14 -13.13
C ILE A 89 -6.57 -2.76 -14.55
N ASN A 90 -5.85 -3.24 -15.56
CA ASN A 90 -6.19 -2.93 -16.95
C ASN A 90 -7.57 -3.48 -17.35
N GLN A 91 -7.99 -4.65 -16.83
CA GLN A 91 -9.37 -5.10 -16.97
C GLN A 91 -10.37 -4.11 -16.36
N GLN A 92 -10.12 -3.57 -15.17
CA GLN A 92 -11.02 -2.59 -14.56
C GLN A 92 -11.11 -1.29 -15.37
N TYR A 93 -10.01 -0.83 -15.99
CA TYR A 93 -10.08 0.31 -16.91
C TYR A 93 -10.94 0.00 -18.15
N GLN A 94 -10.88 -1.22 -18.69
CA GLN A 94 -11.80 -1.66 -19.75
C GLN A 94 -13.26 -1.72 -19.27
N ASP A 95 -13.49 -2.26 -18.07
CA ASP A 95 -14.83 -2.40 -17.50
C ASP A 95 -15.52 -1.05 -17.24
N ARG A 96 -14.73 -0.01 -16.92
CA ARG A 96 -15.20 1.40 -16.83
C ARG A 96 -15.71 1.93 -18.16
N LEU A 97 -15.13 1.50 -19.28
CA LEU A 97 -15.60 1.82 -20.62
C LEU A 97 -16.85 1.02 -21.02
N SER A 98 -17.00 -0.23 -20.55
CA SER A 98 -18.01 -1.18 -21.05
C SER A 98 -19.21 -1.45 -20.12
N GLU A 99 -19.64 -0.47 -19.33
CA GLU A 99 -20.71 -0.59 -18.28
C GLU A 99 -20.47 -1.71 -17.22
N GLN A 100 -19.37 -2.47 -17.30
CA GLN A 100 -19.12 -3.62 -16.43
C GLN A 100 -18.62 -3.20 -15.04
N TRP A 101 -18.21 -1.94 -14.88
CA TRP A 101 -17.77 -1.35 -13.61
C TRP A 101 -18.80 -1.45 -12.49
N VAL A 102 -20.10 -1.57 -12.82
CA VAL A 102 -21.17 -1.79 -11.82
C VAL A 102 -20.98 -3.09 -11.01
N LYS A 103 -20.14 -4.01 -11.48
CA LYS A 103 -19.76 -5.25 -10.80
C LYS A 103 -18.59 -5.09 -9.82
N PHE A 104 -17.96 -3.91 -9.76
CA PHE A 104 -16.87 -3.67 -8.81
C PHE A 104 -17.39 -3.84 -7.39
N THR A 105 -16.63 -4.58 -6.58
CA THR A 105 -16.99 -4.89 -5.20
C THR A 105 -16.86 -3.67 -4.29
N ASP A 106 -16.00 -2.74 -4.67
CA ASP A 106 -15.79 -1.50 -3.94
C ASP A 106 -16.80 -0.45 -4.38
N GLN A 107 -17.76 -0.16 -3.51
CA GLN A 107 -18.90 0.71 -3.79
C GLN A 107 -18.91 1.98 -2.94
N GLY A 108 -17.96 2.12 -2.00
CA GLY A 108 -17.99 3.21 -1.01
C GLY A 108 -19.23 3.19 -0.12
N GLN A 109 -19.77 2.00 0.16
CA GLN A 109 -21.02 1.84 0.92
C GLN A 109 -20.91 2.39 2.35
N GLU A 110 -19.70 2.39 2.92
CA GLU A 110 -19.42 2.98 4.23
C GLU A 110 -19.60 4.50 4.28
N PHE A 111 -19.63 5.17 3.13
CA PHE A 111 -19.81 6.61 2.98
C PHE A 111 -21.24 7.01 2.60
N ALA A 112 -22.14 6.04 2.42
CA ALA A 112 -23.52 6.33 2.08
C ALA A 112 -24.24 6.94 3.29
N ASP A 113 -24.62 8.22 3.16
CA ASP A 113 -25.36 8.97 4.16
C ASP A 113 -26.69 9.48 3.56
N PRO A 114 -27.84 8.96 4.02
CA PRO A 114 -29.17 9.41 3.58
C PRO A 114 -29.47 10.87 3.91
N ASP A 115 -28.83 11.45 4.93
CA ASP A 115 -29.08 12.81 5.39
C ASP A 115 -28.18 13.85 4.69
N HIS A 116 -27.20 13.40 3.90
CA HIS A 116 -26.29 14.29 3.20
C HIS A 116 -27.01 15.05 2.06
N PRO A 117 -26.75 16.37 1.87
CA PRO A 117 -27.60 17.25 1.05
C PRO A 117 -27.81 16.84 -0.42
N TYR A 118 -26.86 16.10 -1.01
CA TYR A 118 -26.93 15.71 -2.42
C TYR A 118 -26.41 14.31 -2.75
N SER A 119 -25.77 13.60 -1.82
CA SER A 119 -24.98 12.41 -2.18
C SER A 119 -25.87 11.25 -2.60
N THR A 120 -26.99 11.07 -1.90
CA THR A 120 -27.99 10.04 -2.19
C THR A 120 -28.73 10.33 -3.50
N ASP A 121 -29.12 11.59 -3.74
CA ASP A 121 -29.87 11.98 -4.94
C ASP A 121 -29.05 11.93 -6.24
N LEU A 122 -27.73 12.12 -6.12
CA LEU A 122 -26.77 12.12 -7.23
C LEU A 122 -26.02 10.79 -7.39
N ASP A 123 -26.36 9.76 -6.60
CA ASP A 123 -25.71 8.46 -6.63
C ASP A 123 -24.17 8.58 -6.46
N ILE A 124 -23.70 9.34 -5.47
CA ILE A 124 -22.25 9.57 -5.25
C ILE A 124 -21.55 8.37 -4.61
N PHE A 125 -22.23 7.70 -3.67
CA PHE A 125 -21.74 6.52 -2.94
C PHE A 125 -22.75 5.36 -3.01
N GLY A 126 -22.28 4.14 -2.82
CA GLY A 126 -23.09 2.92 -2.87
C GLY A 126 -23.10 2.23 -4.24
N PRO A 127 -24.04 1.30 -4.48
CA PRO A 127 -24.11 0.56 -5.74
C PRO A 127 -24.44 1.46 -6.93
N LYS A 128 -23.73 1.27 -8.05
CA LYS A 128 -23.84 2.04 -9.30
C LYS A 128 -23.53 3.53 -9.15
N SER A 129 -22.61 3.87 -8.25
CA SER A 129 -22.29 5.24 -7.89
C SER A 129 -21.06 5.82 -8.59
N LEU A 130 -20.88 7.14 -8.47
CA LEU A 130 -19.68 7.86 -8.91
C LEU A 130 -18.42 7.29 -8.27
N PHE A 131 -18.42 7.09 -6.95
CA PHE A 131 -17.29 6.52 -6.23
C PHE A 131 -16.93 5.13 -6.77
N GLN A 132 -17.92 4.24 -6.96
CA GLN A 132 -17.71 2.91 -7.53
C GLN A 132 -17.04 2.97 -8.91
N TRP A 133 -17.43 3.94 -9.74
CA TRP A 133 -16.91 4.09 -11.09
C TRP A 133 -15.45 4.55 -11.12
N ILE A 134 -15.09 5.57 -10.34
CA ILE A 134 -13.77 6.24 -10.45
C ILE A 134 -12.72 5.76 -9.46
N SER A 135 -13.12 5.19 -8.31
CA SER A 135 -12.18 4.85 -7.25
C SER A 135 -11.13 3.84 -7.72
N VAL A 136 -9.86 4.20 -7.53
CA VAL A 136 -8.70 3.28 -7.54
C VAL A 136 -8.01 3.24 -6.18
N ALA A 137 -8.54 3.98 -5.19
CA ALA A 137 -7.99 4.05 -3.85
C ALA A 137 -8.14 2.73 -3.10
N ARG A 138 -7.02 2.20 -2.59
CA ARG A 138 -6.98 0.92 -1.87
C ARG A 138 -6.71 1.11 -0.38
N THR A 139 -6.11 2.23 0.01
CA THR A 139 -5.85 2.53 1.41
C THR A 139 -7.04 3.20 2.08
N TYR A 140 -7.17 3.02 3.39
CA TYR A 140 -8.19 3.70 4.18
C TYR A 140 -8.14 5.23 3.97
N CYS A 141 -6.94 5.81 4.09
CA CYS A 141 -6.72 7.24 3.88
C CYS A 141 -7.08 7.68 2.46
N GLY A 142 -6.80 6.87 1.43
CA GLY A 142 -7.15 7.20 0.05
C GLY A 142 -8.64 7.27 -0.19
N ARG A 143 -9.39 6.32 0.36
CA ARG A 143 -10.85 6.31 0.29
C ARG A 143 -11.46 7.48 1.03
N GLN A 144 -10.96 7.77 2.23
CA GLN A 144 -11.42 8.91 3.03
C GLN A 144 -11.18 10.24 2.33
N HIS A 145 -10.00 10.43 1.71
CA HIS A 145 -9.75 11.65 0.93
C HIS A 145 -10.64 11.73 -0.32
N LEU A 146 -10.86 10.62 -1.02
CA LEU A 146 -11.78 10.63 -2.17
C LEU A 146 -13.23 10.93 -1.73
N TYR A 147 -13.67 10.37 -0.61
CA TYR A 147 -14.94 10.73 0.02
C TYR A 147 -15.02 12.24 0.30
N GLN A 148 -14.01 12.81 0.96
CA GLN A 148 -13.97 14.24 1.27
C GLN A 148 -14.06 15.10 0.01
N LEU A 149 -13.36 14.74 -1.07
CA LEU A 149 -13.42 15.48 -2.34
C LEU A 149 -14.80 15.41 -3.00
N LEU A 150 -15.52 14.28 -2.87
CA LEU A 150 -16.82 14.09 -3.52
C LEU A 150 -18.03 14.55 -2.68
N ALA A 151 -17.92 14.53 -1.35
CA ALA A 151 -19.00 14.88 -0.42
C ALA A 151 -18.83 16.29 0.16
N GLU A 152 -17.60 16.71 0.40
CA GLU A 152 -17.26 17.95 1.10
C GLU A 152 -16.19 18.74 0.32
N PRO A 153 -16.40 19.04 -0.99
CA PRO A 153 -15.37 19.65 -1.80
C PRO A 153 -15.00 21.04 -1.26
N PRO A 154 -13.70 21.37 -1.14
CA PRO A 154 -13.25 22.70 -0.78
C PRO A 154 -13.80 23.76 -1.74
N GLN A 155 -14.39 24.83 -1.18
CA GLN A 155 -15.07 25.87 -1.97
C GLN A 155 -14.14 26.97 -2.48
N GLU A 156 -12.87 26.95 -2.08
CA GLU A 156 -11.90 27.97 -2.49
C GLU A 156 -11.41 27.73 -3.93
N PRO A 157 -11.58 28.70 -4.85
CA PRO A 157 -11.18 28.55 -6.26
C PRO A 157 -9.71 28.14 -6.44
N ASP A 158 -8.79 28.76 -5.68
CA ASP A 158 -7.35 28.46 -5.77
C ASP A 158 -7.05 27.01 -5.38
N SER A 159 -7.75 26.47 -4.38
CA SER A 159 -7.60 25.08 -3.94
C SER A 159 -8.12 24.11 -5.00
N ILE A 160 -9.23 24.42 -5.68
CA ILE A 160 -9.77 23.62 -6.78
C ILE A 160 -8.81 23.65 -7.98
N LEU A 161 -8.31 24.83 -8.37
CA LEU A 161 -7.39 24.99 -9.49
C LEU A 161 -6.04 24.29 -9.26
N ALA A 162 -5.49 24.37 -8.04
CA ALA A 162 -4.28 23.63 -7.66
C ALA A 162 -4.48 22.11 -7.78
N ARG A 163 -5.63 21.61 -7.33
CA ARG A 163 -5.97 20.19 -7.43
C ARG A 163 -6.22 19.75 -8.87
N GLN A 164 -6.87 20.58 -9.67
CA GLN A 164 -7.06 20.34 -11.10
C GLN A 164 -5.72 20.26 -11.85
N GLY A 165 -4.75 21.12 -11.50
CA GLY A 165 -3.37 21.05 -12.01
C GLY A 165 -2.71 19.70 -11.70
N ALA A 166 -2.81 19.25 -10.45
CA ALA A 166 -2.32 17.96 -10.02
C ALA A 166 -2.99 16.78 -10.76
N ILE A 167 -4.33 16.81 -10.90
CA ILE A 167 -5.09 15.78 -11.63
C ILE A 167 -4.65 15.73 -13.10
N LYS A 168 -4.44 16.89 -13.74
CA LYS A 168 -3.94 16.98 -15.13
C LYS A 168 -2.55 16.39 -15.28
N GLU A 169 -1.63 16.67 -14.35
CA GLU A 169 -0.30 16.06 -14.39
C GLU A 169 -0.37 14.53 -14.21
N LEU A 170 -1.17 14.04 -13.25
CA LEU A 170 -1.35 12.61 -13.02
C LEU A 170 -2.02 11.90 -14.19
N ALA A 171 -2.99 12.53 -14.86
CA ALA A 171 -3.61 12.03 -16.07
C ALA A 171 -2.58 11.81 -17.21
N GLY A 172 -1.50 12.60 -17.23
CA GLY A 172 -0.37 12.43 -18.14
C GLY A 172 0.61 11.30 -17.73
N LYS A 173 0.45 10.71 -16.54
CA LYS A 173 1.37 9.74 -15.94
C LYS A 173 0.69 8.41 -15.61
N LEU A 174 0.03 7.81 -16.61
CA LEU A 174 -0.72 6.54 -16.46
C LEU A 174 0.10 5.42 -15.78
N GLU A 175 1.39 5.26 -16.12
CA GLU A 175 2.26 4.24 -15.51
C GLU A 175 2.43 4.45 -14.01
N PHE A 176 2.56 5.71 -13.57
CA PHE A 176 2.64 6.05 -12.16
C PHE A 176 1.31 5.74 -11.46
N CYS A 177 0.17 6.16 -12.02
CA CYS A 177 -1.14 5.91 -11.42
C CYS A 177 -1.45 4.41 -11.29
N GLN A 178 -1.28 3.63 -12.36
CA GLN A 178 -1.47 2.18 -12.30
C GLN A 178 -0.43 1.50 -11.39
N GLY A 179 0.81 2.01 -11.36
CA GLY A 179 1.85 1.54 -10.45
C GLY A 179 1.54 1.81 -8.98
N LEU A 180 0.92 2.93 -8.66
CA LEU A 180 0.44 3.27 -7.31
C LEU A 180 -0.74 2.36 -6.93
N GLU A 181 -1.73 2.23 -7.81
CA GLU A 181 -2.87 1.32 -7.64
C GLU A 181 -2.42 -0.12 -7.43
N CYS A 182 -1.43 -0.60 -8.20
CA CYS A 182 -0.87 -1.94 -8.06
C CYS A 182 -0.24 -2.15 -6.68
N ARG A 183 0.48 -1.16 -6.15
CA ARG A 183 1.05 -1.25 -4.79
C ARG A 183 -0.04 -1.29 -3.73
N GLY A 184 -1.14 -0.57 -3.94
CA GLY A 184 -2.33 -0.65 -3.08
C GLY A 184 -3.03 -2.00 -3.16
N TRP A 185 -3.13 -2.55 -4.36
CA TRP A 185 -3.72 -3.88 -4.58
C TRP A 185 -2.96 -4.98 -3.84
N LEU A 186 -1.62 -4.87 -3.81
CA LEU A 186 -0.73 -5.81 -3.16
C LEU A 186 -0.62 -5.61 -1.64
N ALA A 187 -1.34 -4.64 -1.08
CA ALA A 187 -1.32 -4.30 0.33
C ALA A 187 -2.51 -4.95 1.07
N PRO A 188 -2.33 -6.10 1.74
CA PRO A 188 -3.40 -6.69 2.53
C PRO A 188 -3.76 -5.75 3.67
N GLU A 189 -5.04 -5.67 4.04
CA GLU A 189 -5.54 -4.83 5.13
C GLU A 189 -5.22 -3.33 5.00
N ALA A 190 -4.83 -2.83 3.82
CA ALA A 190 -4.54 -1.40 3.64
C ALA A 190 -5.79 -0.51 3.80
N ASN A 191 -6.98 -1.09 3.64
CA ASN A 191 -8.25 -0.43 3.91
C ASN A 191 -8.63 -0.42 5.41
N ARG A 192 -7.81 -1.02 6.29
CA ARG A 192 -8.02 -0.91 7.73
C ARG A 192 -7.63 0.48 8.18
N ASP A 193 -8.45 1.06 9.06
CA ASP A 193 -8.16 2.32 9.73
C ASP A 193 -6.78 2.28 10.43
N PRO A 194 -5.81 3.13 10.03
CA PRO A 194 -4.47 3.15 10.58
C PRO A 194 -4.38 3.91 11.91
N GLU A 195 -5.46 4.43 12.48
CA GLU A 195 -5.43 5.23 13.71
C GLU A 195 -4.70 4.52 14.87
N GLU A 196 -4.92 3.21 15.04
CA GLU A 196 -4.20 2.41 16.06
C GLU A 196 -2.68 2.39 15.81
N LEU A 197 -2.25 2.33 14.54
CA LEU A 197 -0.84 2.38 14.16
C LEU A 197 -0.25 3.79 14.38
N ILE A 198 -0.99 4.83 14.03
CA ILE A 198 -0.58 6.24 14.19
C ILE A 198 -0.44 6.55 15.67
N ALA A 199 -1.48 6.33 16.47
CA ALA A 199 -1.45 6.55 17.91
C ALA A 199 -0.34 5.74 18.59
N TYR A 200 -0.14 4.49 18.17
CA TYR A 200 0.96 3.69 18.68
C TYR A 200 2.33 4.22 18.24
N ALA A 201 2.49 4.76 17.05
CA ALA A 201 3.76 5.32 16.58
C ALA A 201 4.13 6.60 17.34
N GLU A 202 3.15 7.45 17.64
CA GLU A 202 3.27 8.73 18.36
C GLU A 202 3.44 8.57 19.87
N GLU A 203 2.98 7.45 20.45
CA GLU A 203 3.12 7.20 21.88
C GLU A 203 4.59 7.28 22.32
N SER A 204 4.88 8.10 23.33
CA SER A 204 6.23 8.29 23.86
C SER A 204 6.86 6.96 24.26
N SER A 205 7.98 6.61 23.65
CA SER A 205 8.69 5.36 23.93
C SER A 205 9.88 5.62 24.84
N SER A 206 9.71 5.36 26.14
CA SER A 206 10.83 5.39 27.09
C SER A 206 11.40 3.98 27.26
N VAL A 207 12.65 3.79 26.83
CA VAL A 207 13.38 2.54 27.09
C VAL A 207 14.26 2.72 28.30
N SER A 208 14.15 1.79 29.25
CA SER A 208 14.96 1.83 30.47
C SER A 208 16.45 1.80 30.17
N GLN A 209 17.24 2.52 30.99
CA GLN A 209 18.70 2.55 30.87
C GLN A 209 19.30 1.13 30.94
N PHE A 210 18.67 0.25 31.73
CA PHE A 210 19.03 -1.16 31.85
C PHE A 210 18.95 -1.91 30.51
N MET A 211 17.88 -1.73 29.73
CA MET A 211 17.74 -2.37 28.41
C MET A 211 18.81 -1.88 27.42
N LYS A 212 19.23 -0.61 27.50
CA LYS A 212 20.30 -0.07 26.66
C LYS A 212 21.66 -0.73 26.93
N ILE A 213 21.91 -1.18 28.16
CA ILE A 213 23.16 -1.86 28.54
C ILE A 213 23.08 -3.35 28.19
N ILE A 214 21.95 -4.01 28.50
CA ILE A 214 21.81 -5.46 28.37
C ILE A 214 21.87 -5.97 26.93
N ARG A 215 21.60 -5.10 25.95
CA ARG A 215 21.69 -5.42 24.52
C ARG A 215 23.06 -5.93 24.07
N PHE A 216 24.12 -5.67 24.83
CA PHE A 216 25.48 -6.09 24.51
C PHE A 216 25.85 -7.45 25.10
N LEU A 217 25.02 -8.02 26.00
CA LEU A 217 25.26 -9.33 26.61
C LEU A 217 25.44 -10.47 25.59
N PRO A 218 24.68 -10.56 24.48
CA PRO A 218 24.93 -11.54 23.42
C PRO A 218 26.34 -11.52 22.83
N LEU A 219 26.94 -10.33 22.70
CA LEU A 219 28.32 -10.20 22.18
C LEU A 219 29.32 -10.77 23.17
N ILE A 220 29.10 -10.56 24.47
CA ILE A 220 29.92 -11.12 25.55
C ILE A 220 29.78 -12.64 25.56
N THR A 221 28.56 -13.17 25.43
CA THR A 221 28.31 -14.62 25.32
C THR A 221 29.01 -15.21 24.10
N ALA A 222 28.91 -14.58 22.93
CA ALA A 222 29.57 -15.02 21.71
C ALA A 222 31.10 -15.01 21.85
N LEU A 223 31.67 -13.95 22.43
CA LEU A 223 33.11 -13.87 22.72
C LEU A 223 33.55 -14.97 23.69
N SER A 224 32.76 -15.26 24.73
CA SER A 224 33.08 -16.34 25.68
C SER A 224 33.08 -17.73 25.02
N LEU A 225 32.19 -17.97 24.05
CA LEU A 225 32.19 -19.19 23.24
C LEU A 225 33.45 -19.31 22.38
N VAL A 226 33.87 -18.22 21.73
CA VAL A 226 35.12 -18.19 20.95
C VAL A 226 36.32 -18.47 21.85
N LEU A 227 36.42 -17.81 23.00
CA LEU A 227 37.51 -18.02 23.96
C LEU A 227 37.52 -19.45 24.53
N TYR A 228 36.36 -20.08 24.69
CA TYR A 228 36.27 -21.51 25.02
C TYR A 228 36.87 -22.39 23.91
N PHE A 229 36.54 -22.15 22.64
CA PHE A 229 37.12 -22.90 21.51
C PHE A 229 38.63 -22.68 21.37
N LEU A 230 39.14 -21.52 21.79
CA LEU A 230 40.57 -21.22 21.89
C LEU A 230 41.23 -21.80 23.15
N GLN A 231 40.50 -22.56 23.97
CA GLN A 231 40.96 -23.18 25.23
C GLN A 231 41.41 -22.17 26.31
N LEU A 232 40.96 -20.92 26.22
CA LEU A 232 41.28 -19.85 27.18
C LEU A 232 40.28 -19.78 28.35
N LEU A 233 39.09 -20.38 28.20
CA LEU A 233 38.02 -20.39 29.20
C LEU A 233 37.41 -21.77 29.38
N THR A 234 36.80 -22.01 30.54
CA THR A 234 36.00 -23.21 30.80
C THR A 234 34.58 -23.08 30.23
N LEU A 235 33.96 -24.21 29.88
CA LEU A 235 32.60 -24.27 29.33
C LEU A 235 31.53 -23.70 30.30
N LEU A 236 31.85 -23.58 31.59
CA LEU A 236 30.95 -23.04 32.61
C LEU A 236 30.59 -21.56 32.35
N VAL A 237 31.52 -20.77 31.82
CA VAL A 237 31.32 -19.33 31.57
C VAL A 237 30.24 -19.06 30.51
N PRO A 238 30.32 -19.60 29.26
CA PRO A 238 29.26 -19.41 28.26
C PRO A 238 27.92 -20.00 28.70
N ILE A 239 27.90 -21.12 29.43
CA ILE A 239 26.66 -21.69 29.97
C ILE A 239 26.01 -20.75 30.99
N ALA A 240 26.79 -20.21 31.93
CA ALA A 240 26.27 -19.27 32.93
C ALA A 240 25.68 -18.01 32.28
N LEU A 241 26.33 -17.48 31.23
CA LEU A 241 25.82 -16.33 30.48
C LEU A 241 24.52 -16.65 29.73
N LEU A 242 24.39 -17.83 29.11
CA LEU A 242 23.16 -18.28 28.47
C LEU A 242 22.01 -18.48 29.47
N LEU A 243 22.30 -18.99 30.68
CA LEU A 243 21.32 -19.11 31.75
C LEU A 243 20.85 -17.73 32.24
N LEU A 244 21.78 -16.77 32.38
CA LEU A 244 21.44 -15.38 32.71
C LEU A 244 20.55 -14.76 31.61
N GLN A 245 20.89 -14.94 30.33
CA GLN A 245 20.07 -14.49 29.21
C GLN A 245 18.67 -15.13 29.22
N SER A 246 18.57 -16.42 29.52
CA SER A 246 17.30 -17.13 29.64
C SER A 246 16.43 -16.53 30.76
N PHE A 247 17.03 -16.20 31.91
CA PHE A 247 16.35 -15.54 33.01
C PHE A 247 15.86 -14.14 32.62
N ILE A 248 16.69 -13.34 31.95
CA ILE A 248 16.32 -12.02 31.45
C ILE A 248 15.12 -12.09 30.50
N VAL A 249 15.14 -13.04 29.55
CA VAL A 249 14.03 -13.25 28.61
C VAL A 249 12.75 -13.60 29.36
N LEU A 250 12.79 -14.53 30.32
CA LEU A 250 11.63 -14.93 31.10
C LEU A 250 10.97 -13.74 31.83
N PHE A 251 11.77 -12.86 32.43
CA PHE A 251 11.28 -11.67 33.14
C PHE A 251 10.77 -10.56 32.21
N THR A 252 11.25 -10.50 30.98
CA THR A 252 10.93 -9.43 30.02
C THR A 252 9.80 -9.80 29.06
N TYR A 253 9.56 -11.10 28.87
CA TYR A 253 8.60 -11.67 27.92
C TYR A 253 7.18 -11.08 28.08
N GLN A 254 6.67 -11.01 29.31
CA GLN A 254 5.33 -10.46 29.57
C GLN A 254 5.20 -8.96 29.25
N LYS A 255 6.30 -8.19 29.34
CA LYS A 255 6.31 -6.74 29.12
C LYS A 255 6.50 -6.35 27.65
N THR A 256 7.15 -7.21 26.85
CA THR A 256 7.51 -6.91 25.45
C THR A 256 6.52 -7.48 24.45
N GLY A 257 5.87 -8.61 24.71
CA GLY A 257 4.93 -9.22 23.77
C GLY A 257 3.68 -8.39 23.45
N GLY A 258 3.14 -7.65 24.45
CA GLY A 258 1.96 -6.80 24.26
C GLY A 258 2.24 -5.53 23.45
N ALA A 259 3.42 -4.93 23.64
CA ALA A 259 3.81 -3.67 22.99
C ALA A 259 3.96 -3.81 21.47
N LEU A 260 4.21 -5.01 20.93
CA LEU A 260 4.52 -5.20 19.52
C LEU A 260 3.29 -5.54 18.66
N LYS A 261 2.13 -5.76 19.29
CA LYS A 261 0.90 -6.23 18.64
C LYS A 261 0.31 -5.26 17.61
N PRO A 262 0.28 -3.93 17.83
CA PRO A 262 -0.25 -2.98 16.85
C PRO A 262 0.56 -2.97 15.55
N VAL A 263 1.89 -2.88 15.66
CA VAL A 263 2.82 -2.90 14.51
C VAL A 263 2.77 -4.23 13.75
N TYR A 264 2.52 -5.34 14.46
CA TYR A 264 2.34 -6.65 13.85
C TYR A 264 1.12 -6.69 12.94
N SER A 265 0.01 -6.10 13.39
CA SER A 265 -1.25 -6.15 12.65
C SER A 265 -1.22 -5.45 11.30
N PHE A 266 -0.29 -4.50 11.11
CA PHE A 266 -0.07 -3.77 9.86
C PHE A 266 1.16 -4.24 9.07
N GLN A 267 1.88 -5.29 9.51
CA GLN A 267 3.18 -5.70 8.95
C GLN A 267 3.20 -5.77 7.41
N LYS A 268 2.18 -6.40 6.81
CA LYS A 268 2.11 -6.57 5.36
C LYS A 268 1.81 -5.26 4.63
N SER A 269 1.00 -4.40 5.24
CA SER A 269 0.64 -3.08 4.72
C SER A 269 1.84 -2.13 4.76
N LEU A 270 2.71 -2.22 5.78
CA LEU A 270 3.93 -1.40 5.90
C LEU A 270 4.88 -1.54 4.70
N HIS A 271 5.04 -2.75 4.16
CA HIS A 271 5.86 -2.96 2.97
C HIS A 271 5.29 -2.21 1.76
N SER A 272 3.98 -2.27 1.59
CA SER A 272 3.29 -1.63 0.49
C SER A 272 3.26 -0.11 0.64
N PHE A 273 3.02 0.43 1.84
CA PHE A 273 3.15 1.85 2.14
C PHE A 273 4.55 2.36 1.84
N GLY A 274 5.59 1.62 2.24
CA GLY A 274 6.97 1.96 1.90
C GLY A 274 7.22 2.00 0.38
N GLY A 275 6.61 1.08 -0.38
CA GLY A 275 6.67 1.07 -1.84
C GLY A 275 5.89 2.20 -2.51
N MET A 276 4.75 2.62 -1.93
CA MET A 276 3.96 3.77 -2.41
C MET A 276 4.71 5.08 -2.18
N LEU A 277 5.24 5.27 -0.97
CA LEU A 277 6.07 6.43 -0.63
C LEU A 277 7.28 6.51 -1.56
N GLU A 278 7.96 5.40 -1.82
CA GLU A 278 9.08 5.37 -2.76
C GLU A 278 8.66 5.78 -4.17
N ALA A 279 7.51 5.32 -4.67
CA ALA A 279 6.99 5.74 -5.97
C ALA A 279 6.73 7.25 -6.00
N ILE A 280 6.09 7.79 -4.96
CA ILE A 280 5.81 9.24 -4.86
C ILE A 280 7.10 10.05 -4.74
N GLU A 281 8.11 9.59 -4.00
CA GLU A 281 9.37 10.30 -3.78
C GLU A 281 10.29 10.34 -5.01
N THR A 282 10.20 9.32 -5.87
CA THR A 282 11.09 9.11 -7.03
C THR A 282 10.53 9.68 -8.33
N GLU A 283 9.20 9.72 -8.49
CA GLU A 283 8.57 10.30 -9.66
C GLU A 283 8.82 11.82 -9.73
N PRO A 284 9.28 12.36 -10.87
CA PRO A 284 9.43 13.81 -11.03
C PRO A 284 8.07 14.45 -11.30
N PHE A 285 7.66 15.37 -10.42
CA PHE A 285 6.45 16.18 -10.56
C PHE A 285 6.80 17.63 -10.87
N GLN A 286 6.00 18.27 -11.71
CA GLN A 286 6.10 19.68 -12.09
C GLN A 286 5.00 20.52 -11.46
N ASP A 287 3.85 19.90 -11.16
CA ASP A 287 2.73 20.58 -10.52
C ASP A 287 3.11 21.04 -9.10
N PRO A 288 2.86 22.31 -8.73
CA PRO A 288 3.22 22.84 -7.41
C PRO A 288 2.55 22.12 -6.25
N TYR A 289 1.30 21.67 -6.41
CA TYR A 289 0.56 21.00 -5.35
C TYR A 289 1.13 19.61 -5.08
N ILE A 290 1.34 18.79 -6.11
CA ILE A 290 1.99 17.47 -5.93
C ILE A 290 3.43 17.62 -5.43
N SER A 291 4.17 18.60 -5.95
CA SER A 291 5.54 18.88 -5.49
C SER A 291 5.59 19.25 -4.01
N SER A 292 4.58 19.97 -3.50
CA SER A 292 4.47 20.28 -2.08
C SER A 292 4.25 19.01 -1.23
N LEU A 293 3.37 18.09 -1.68
CA LEU A 293 3.15 16.80 -1.04
C LEU A 293 4.43 15.96 -1.03
N GLN A 294 5.15 15.90 -2.14
CA GLN A 294 6.44 15.20 -2.23
C GLN A 294 7.48 15.81 -1.29
N ALA A 295 7.51 17.14 -1.16
CA ALA A 295 8.42 17.82 -0.24
C ALA A 295 8.14 17.47 1.22
N GLU A 296 6.87 17.22 1.61
CA GLU A 296 6.52 16.77 2.97
C GLU A 296 7.16 15.43 3.34
N LEU A 297 7.36 14.54 2.35
CA LEU A 297 8.01 13.24 2.54
C LEU A 297 9.54 13.34 2.69
N LYS A 298 10.12 14.44 2.20
CA LYS A 298 11.58 14.71 2.21
C LYS A 298 12.02 15.67 3.31
N LYS A 299 11.13 16.09 4.23
CA LYS A 299 11.44 17.05 5.31
C LYS A 299 12.54 16.60 6.28
N GLN A 300 12.83 15.30 6.37
CA GLN A 300 13.89 14.76 7.22
C GLN A 300 15.14 14.37 6.42
N SER A 301 16.26 14.15 7.11
CA SER A 301 17.52 13.69 6.49
C SER A 301 17.40 12.33 5.78
N ILE A 302 16.34 11.56 6.07
CA ILE A 302 16.06 10.26 5.46
C ILE A 302 14.66 10.31 4.84
N PRO A 303 14.45 9.78 3.61
CA PRO A 303 13.14 9.72 2.98
C PRO A 303 12.12 8.90 3.77
N ALA A 304 10.84 9.29 3.72
CA ALA A 304 9.73 8.61 4.38
C ALA A 304 9.64 7.12 3.97
N SER A 305 9.89 6.80 2.70
CA SER A 305 9.92 5.41 2.22
C SER A 305 10.95 4.55 2.95
N THR A 306 12.13 5.11 3.24
CA THR A 306 13.20 4.39 3.93
C THR A 306 12.82 4.16 5.38
N ALA A 307 12.29 5.17 6.06
CA ALA A 307 11.79 5.05 7.42
C ALA A 307 10.65 4.02 7.53
N MET A 308 9.71 4.01 6.59
CA MET A 308 8.62 3.03 6.54
C MET A 308 9.13 1.61 6.28
N LYS A 309 10.10 1.44 5.37
CA LYS A 309 10.76 0.15 5.12
C LYS A 309 11.54 -0.33 6.35
N GLU A 310 12.15 0.56 7.12
CA GLU A 310 12.78 0.22 8.40
C GLU A 310 11.76 -0.31 9.40
N LEU A 311 10.60 0.33 9.54
CA LEU A 311 9.51 -0.18 10.39
C LEU A 311 9.04 -1.56 9.92
N GLY A 312 8.88 -1.75 8.61
CA GLY A 312 8.56 -3.06 8.03
C GLY A 312 9.60 -4.15 8.37
N LYS A 313 10.90 -3.81 8.34
CA LYS A 313 11.98 -4.73 8.76
C LYS A 313 11.92 -5.03 10.26
N ILE A 314 11.64 -4.03 11.10
CA ILE A 314 11.47 -4.22 12.55
C ILE A 314 10.28 -5.14 12.81
N SER A 315 9.14 -4.91 12.14
CA SER A 315 7.95 -5.75 12.24
C SER A 315 8.21 -7.19 11.77
N GLY A 316 8.90 -7.37 10.64
CA GLY A 316 9.29 -8.70 10.15
C GLY A 316 10.30 -9.43 11.05
N ALA A 317 11.22 -8.70 11.68
CA ALA A 317 12.12 -9.25 12.68
C ALA A 317 11.36 -9.77 13.90
N ILE A 318 10.24 -9.16 14.27
CA ILE A 318 9.40 -9.60 15.39
C ILE A 318 8.60 -10.86 15.02
N ASP A 319 8.15 -11.02 13.77
CA ASP A 319 7.40 -12.21 13.32
C ASP A 319 8.23 -13.52 13.37
N MET A 320 9.57 -13.42 13.39
CA MET A 320 10.46 -14.56 13.68
C MET A 320 10.14 -15.26 15.01
N ASN A 321 9.35 -14.64 15.90
CA ASN A 321 8.82 -15.25 17.11
C ASN A 321 7.98 -16.51 16.88
N ARG A 322 7.49 -16.73 15.66
CA ARG A 322 6.72 -17.93 15.27
C ARG A 322 7.58 -19.05 14.69
N SER A 323 8.88 -18.81 14.51
CA SER A 323 9.82 -19.82 14.03
C SER A 323 10.10 -20.88 15.11
N MET A 324 10.30 -22.13 14.68
CA MET A 324 10.78 -23.21 15.56
C MET A 324 12.12 -22.90 16.25
N PHE A 325 12.90 -21.94 15.73
CA PHE A 325 14.16 -21.49 16.31
C PHE A 325 14.03 -20.27 17.23
N TYR A 326 12.82 -19.75 17.44
CA TYR A 326 12.60 -18.52 18.21
C TYR A 326 13.27 -18.55 19.57
N LEU A 327 13.12 -19.62 20.36
CA LEU A 327 13.71 -19.70 21.70
C LEU A 327 15.23 -19.56 21.65
N ILE A 328 15.89 -20.23 20.70
CA ILE A 328 17.34 -20.20 20.53
C ILE A 328 17.81 -18.79 20.14
N ILE A 329 17.11 -18.16 19.19
CA ILE A 329 17.42 -16.81 18.71
C ILE A 329 17.16 -15.77 19.79
N ASN A 330 16.04 -15.88 20.51
CA ASN A 330 15.65 -14.92 21.54
C ASN A 330 16.59 -15.00 22.75
N VAL A 331 16.91 -16.21 23.23
CA VAL A 331 17.88 -16.38 24.32
C VAL A 331 19.28 -15.95 23.87
N GLY A 332 19.74 -16.43 22.72
CA GLY A 332 21.11 -16.17 22.25
C GLY A 332 21.37 -14.69 21.95
N LEU A 333 20.43 -14.00 21.31
CA LEU A 333 20.60 -12.62 20.84
C LEU A 333 19.85 -11.56 21.67
N LEU A 334 19.10 -11.97 22.70
CA LEU A 334 18.12 -11.10 23.37
C LEU A 334 17.23 -10.40 22.33
N TRP A 335 16.74 -11.18 21.36
CA TRP A 335 16.20 -10.68 20.10
C TRP A 335 15.03 -9.71 20.28
N GLU A 336 14.10 -9.99 21.18
CA GLU A 336 12.96 -9.10 21.46
C GLU A 336 13.39 -7.78 22.07
N ILE A 337 14.40 -7.79 22.95
CA ILE A 337 14.96 -6.56 23.53
C ILE A 337 15.62 -5.71 22.43
N GLN A 338 16.33 -6.33 21.49
CA GLN A 338 16.90 -5.64 20.34
C GLN A 338 15.81 -5.02 19.45
N CYS A 339 14.74 -5.76 19.18
CA CYS A 339 13.61 -5.27 18.38
C CYS A 339 12.88 -4.12 19.08
N ALA A 340 12.61 -4.23 20.38
CA ALA A 340 11.97 -3.19 21.18
C ALA A 340 12.82 -1.90 21.23
N LEU A 341 14.14 -2.02 21.41
CA LEU A 341 15.06 -0.87 21.35
C LEU A 341 15.07 -0.20 19.98
N ARG A 342 15.07 -0.99 18.90
CA ARG A 342 15.02 -0.46 17.52
C ARG A 342 13.70 0.26 17.26
N LEU A 343 12.57 -0.35 17.68
CA LEU A 343 11.25 0.24 17.53
C LEU A 343 11.12 1.54 18.32
N ALA A 344 11.58 1.58 19.57
CA ALA A 344 11.54 2.81 20.37
C ALA A 344 12.39 3.93 19.75
N ASN A 345 13.61 3.63 19.31
CA ASN A 345 14.43 4.61 18.61
C ASN A 345 13.80 5.09 17.30
N TRP A 346 13.09 4.21 16.60
CA TRP A 346 12.34 4.55 15.39
C TRP A 346 11.17 5.48 15.72
N LYS A 347 10.36 5.16 16.75
CA LYS A 347 9.24 5.98 17.21
C LYS A 347 9.69 7.40 17.58
N VAL A 348 10.77 7.54 18.34
CA VAL A 348 11.34 8.86 18.71
C VAL A 348 11.76 9.69 17.49
N ARG A 349 12.18 9.06 16.39
CA ARG A 349 12.64 9.77 15.18
C ARG A 349 11.52 10.10 14.20
N TYR A 350 10.53 9.21 14.11
CA TYR A 350 9.60 9.17 12.98
C TYR A 350 8.12 9.09 13.37
N GLY A 351 7.80 8.79 14.63
CA GLY A 351 6.45 8.50 15.10
C GLY A 351 5.44 9.57 14.70
N ASP A 352 5.74 10.83 15.03
CA ASP A 352 4.92 12.02 14.76
C ASP A 352 4.69 12.34 13.27
N ARG A 353 5.30 11.58 12.35
CA ARG A 353 5.21 11.79 10.89
C ARG A 353 4.44 10.68 10.19
N VAL A 354 4.11 9.59 10.88
CA VAL A 354 3.42 8.44 10.26
C VAL A 354 2.06 8.85 9.70
N GLY A 355 1.29 9.63 10.46
CA GLY A 355 0.00 10.16 10.01
C GLY A 355 0.13 10.99 8.73
N ASP A 356 1.12 11.90 8.68
CA ASP A 356 1.41 12.72 7.49
C ASP A 356 1.75 11.87 6.26
N TRP A 357 2.56 10.83 6.43
CA TRP A 357 2.94 9.96 5.31
C TRP A 357 1.75 9.19 4.75
N LEU A 358 0.89 8.65 5.61
CA LEU A 358 -0.32 7.94 5.21
C LEU A 358 -1.35 8.90 4.58
N ARG A 359 -1.43 10.14 5.08
CA ARG A 359 -2.23 11.21 4.49
C ARG A 359 -1.77 11.53 3.07
N VAL A 360 -0.47 11.69 2.83
CA VAL A 360 0.07 11.93 1.48
C VAL A 360 -0.24 10.78 0.53
N ILE A 361 -0.09 9.52 0.96
CA ILE A 361 -0.52 8.36 0.17
C ILE A 361 -2.01 8.49 -0.18
N GLY A 362 -2.84 8.81 0.80
CA GLY A 362 -4.28 8.96 0.61
C GLY A 362 -4.65 10.07 -0.37
N THR A 363 -4.03 11.23 -0.26
CA THR A 363 -4.20 12.33 -1.23
C THR A 363 -3.81 11.89 -2.64
N MET A 364 -2.67 11.21 -2.81
CA MET A 364 -2.23 10.73 -4.13
C MET A 364 -3.19 9.69 -4.74
N GLU A 365 -3.74 8.78 -3.94
CA GLU A 365 -4.76 7.82 -4.41
C GLU A 365 -6.07 8.50 -4.80
N ALA A 366 -6.52 9.50 -4.05
CA ALA A 366 -7.72 10.27 -4.37
C ALA A 366 -7.56 11.05 -5.67
N LEU A 367 -6.42 11.75 -5.85
CA LEU A 367 -6.09 12.45 -7.10
C LEU A 367 -5.97 11.47 -8.28
N ALA A 368 -5.35 10.30 -8.08
CA ALA A 368 -5.28 9.27 -9.10
C ALA A 368 -6.66 8.72 -9.48
N SER A 369 -7.61 8.64 -8.53
CA SER A 369 -8.99 8.23 -8.79
C SER A 369 -9.74 9.26 -9.64
N LEU A 370 -9.53 10.56 -9.42
CA LEU A 370 -10.08 11.60 -10.30
C LEU A 370 -9.41 11.58 -11.69
N ALA A 371 -8.10 11.34 -11.75
CA ALA A 371 -7.36 11.23 -13.01
C ALA A 371 -7.80 10.04 -13.89
N VAL A 372 -8.42 9.00 -13.31
CA VAL A 372 -9.02 7.88 -14.06
C VAL A 372 -10.00 8.38 -15.12
N ILE A 373 -10.79 9.42 -14.83
CA ILE A 373 -11.77 9.97 -15.77
C ILE A 373 -11.09 10.38 -17.06
N THR A 374 -9.98 11.12 -16.98
CA THR A 374 -9.21 11.55 -18.15
C THR A 374 -8.51 10.40 -18.84
N HIS A 375 -8.08 9.37 -18.09
CA HIS A 375 -7.51 8.16 -18.70
C HIS A 375 -8.52 7.39 -19.56
N ILE A 376 -9.80 7.34 -19.15
CA ILE A 376 -10.86 6.61 -19.88
C ILE A 376 -11.59 7.50 -20.90
N HIS A 377 -11.68 8.80 -20.64
CA HIS A 377 -12.33 9.81 -21.47
C HIS A 377 -11.42 11.04 -21.66
N PRO A 378 -10.36 10.93 -22.47
CA PRO A 378 -9.40 12.01 -22.68
C PRO A 378 -9.99 13.25 -23.38
N ASP A 379 -11.13 13.08 -24.07
CA ASP A 379 -11.82 14.15 -24.78
C ASP A 379 -12.74 14.99 -23.87
N TRP A 380 -12.88 14.62 -22.59
CA TRP A 380 -13.71 15.38 -21.66
C TRP A 380 -13.01 16.65 -21.20
N ALA A 381 -13.78 17.73 -21.06
CA ALA A 381 -13.26 19.03 -20.65
C ALA A 381 -12.95 19.07 -19.15
N TYR A 382 -11.93 19.84 -18.79
CA TYR A 382 -11.76 20.32 -17.42
C TYR A 382 -12.57 21.60 -17.24
N PRO A 383 -13.25 21.78 -16.10
CA PRO A 383 -14.05 22.97 -15.85
C PRO A 383 -13.17 24.21 -15.66
N GLU A 384 -13.67 25.35 -16.11
CA GLU A 384 -13.11 26.66 -15.78
C GLU A 384 -13.81 27.17 -14.51
N ILE A 385 -13.02 27.56 -13.50
CA ILE A 385 -13.54 28.02 -12.21
C ILE A 385 -13.41 29.53 -12.14
N GLU A 386 -14.55 30.22 -12.10
CA GLU A 386 -14.61 31.66 -11.86
C GLU A 386 -14.87 31.93 -10.37
N GLY A 387 -14.09 32.85 -9.77
CA GLY A 387 -14.18 33.14 -8.34
C GLY A 387 -15.32 34.07 -7.92
N GLN A 388 -16.16 34.53 -8.85
CA GLN A 388 -17.25 35.48 -8.59
C GLN A 388 -18.49 35.15 -9.43
N GLY A 389 -19.67 35.31 -8.81
CA GLY A 389 -20.96 35.12 -9.48
C GLY A 389 -21.55 33.71 -9.29
N GLN A 390 -22.83 33.56 -9.62
CA GLN A 390 -23.53 32.27 -9.66
C GLN A 390 -23.84 31.93 -11.11
N LYS A 391 -22.79 31.51 -11.83
CA LYS A 391 -22.87 31.15 -13.25
C LYS A 391 -22.48 29.70 -13.47
N ILE A 392 -23.29 28.99 -14.25
CA ILE A 392 -22.99 27.64 -14.75
C ILE A 392 -23.22 27.67 -16.25
N SER A 393 -22.17 27.39 -17.02
CA SER A 393 -22.24 27.30 -18.48
C SER A 393 -21.52 26.04 -18.94
N ALA A 394 -22.19 25.20 -19.71
CA ALA A 394 -21.59 24.01 -20.30
C ALA A 394 -22.29 23.66 -21.62
N GLY A 395 -21.50 23.38 -22.65
CA GLY A 395 -21.97 22.79 -23.90
C GLY A 395 -21.88 21.27 -23.86
N GLU A 396 -22.82 20.59 -24.51
CA GLU A 396 -22.88 19.13 -24.59
C GLU A 396 -22.74 18.40 -23.23
N LEU A 397 -23.34 18.93 -22.17
CA LEU A 397 -23.30 18.32 -20.84
C LEU A 397 -24.00 16.95 -20.86
N GLY A 398 -23.28 15.91 -20.44
CA GLY A 398 -23.78 14.54 -20.31
C GLY A 398 -23.72 14.03 -18.88
N HIS A 399 -24.51 12.99 -18.57
CA HIS A 399 -24.42 12.30 -17.28
C HIS A 399 -23.24 11.30 -17.31
N PRO A 400 -22.20 11.44 -16.47
CA PRO A 400 -20.97 10.64 -16.55
C PRO A 400 -21.18 9.14 -16.43
N LEU A 401 -22.15 8.72 -15.61
CA LEU A 401 -22.47 7.30 -15.39
C LEU A 401 -23.36 6.69 -16.49
N LEU A 402 -23.85 7.49 -17.45
CA LEU A 402 -24.63 6.96 -18.56
C LEU A 402 -23.72 6.53 -19.71
N PRO A 403 -24.09 5.46 -20.43
CA PRO A 403 -23.32 4.98 -21.57
C PRO A 403 -23.27 6.04 -22.68
N PRO A 404 -22.12 6.30 -23.32
CA PRO A 404 -22.00 7.34 -24.33
C PRO A 404 -23.06 7.26 -25.44
N ASP A 405 -23.36 6.06 -25.93
CA ASP A 405 -24.35 5.83 -27.01
C ASP A 405 -25.80 6.07 -26.58
N LYS A 406 -26.07 6.09 -25.28
CA LYS A 406 -27.40 6.33 -24.69
C LYS A 406 -27.53 7.72 -24.07
N CYS A 407 -26.42 8.41 -23.85
CA CYS A 407 -26.37 9.69 -23.17
C CYS A 407 -26.67 10.84 -24.13
N VAL A 408 -27.90 11.35 -24.10
CA VAL A 408 -28.25 12.58 -24.80
C VAL A 408 -27.64 13.77 -24.07
N ARG A 409 -26.69 14.44 -24.73
CA ARG A 409 -26.00 15.63 -24.22
C ARG A 409 -26.85 16.88 -24.41
N ASN A 410 -26.79 17.81 -23.46
CA ASN A 410 -27.59 19.04 -23.47
C ASN A 410 -26.75 20.23 -23.06
N ASP A 411 -27.03 21.39 -23.63
CA ASP A 411 -26.40 22.63 -23.23
C ASP A 411 -27.08 23.21 -21.98
N ILE A 412 -26.32 23.95 -21.19
CA ILE A 412 -26.81 24.73 -20.06
C ILE A 412 -26.09 26.08 -20.01
N ASP A 413 -26.86 27.13 -19.79
CA ASP A 413 -26.35 28.45 -19.47
C ASP A 413 -27.29 29.06 -18.43
N ILE A 414 -26.78 29.27 -17.21
CA ILE A 414 -27.47 29.89 -16.09
C ILE A 414 -26.56 30.97 -15.55
N ASP A 415 -27.03 32.22 -15.57
CA ASP A 415 -26.26 33.38 -15.08
C ASP A 415 -27.14 34.22 -14.15
N ASN A 416 -27.01 33.99 -12.83
CA ASN A 416 -27.74 34.74 -11.79
C ASN A 416 -29.29 34.74 -11.94
N TYR A 417 -29.87 33.70 -12.54
CA TYR A 417 -31.33 33.50 -12.61
C TYR A 417 -31.73 32.05 -12.30
N SER A 418 -33.00 31.86 -11.96
CA SER A 418 -33.57 30.52 -11.78
C SER A 418 -34.03 29.93 -13.10
N CYS A 419 -33.66 28.67 -13.38
CA CYS A 419 -34.13 27.91 -14.52
C CYS A 419 -35.31 27.01 -14.11
N ILE A 420 -36.46 27.12 -14.78
CA ILE A 420 -37.62 26.25 -14.55
C ILE A 420 -37.69 25.21 -15.66
N VAL A 421 -37.54 23.93 -15.30
CA VAL A 421 -37.61 22.81 -16.24
C VAL A 421 -39.03 22.23 -16.26
N THR A 422 -39.68 22.25 -17.42
CA THR A 422 -41.02 21.65 -17.62
C THR A 422 -40.98 20.52 -18.65
N GLY A 423 -41.98 19.66 -18.68
CA GLY A 423 -42.09 18.57 -19.67
C GLY A 423 -42.81 17.32 -19.14
N SER A 424 -43.17 16.41 -20.04
CA SER A 424 -43.88 15.17 -19.70
C SER A 424 -43.06 14.25 -18.79
N ASN A 425 -43.72 13.35 -18.06
CA ASN A 425 -43.00 12.28 -17.36
C ASN A 425 -42.14 11.48 -18.34
N MET A 426 -41.00 10.97 -17.86
CA MET A 426 -40.02 10.19 -18.65
C MET A 426 -39.29 10.96 -19.76
N SER A 427 -39.42 12.29 -19.83
CA SER A 427 -38.67 13.12 -20.80
C SER A 427 -37.20 13.39 -20.43
N GLY A 428 -36.65 12.72 -19.40
CA GLY A 428 -35.26 12.88 -18.97
C GLY A 428 -34.98 14.05 -18.02
N LYS A 429 -35.99 14.79 -17.52
CA LYS A 429 -35.78 15.96 -16.64
C LYS A 429 -34.92 15.66 -15.40
N SER A 430 -35.26 14.61 -14.65
CA SER A 430 -34.50 14.23 -13.46
C SER A 430 -33.08 13.78 -13.81
N THR A 431 -32.90 13.09 -14.93
CA THR A 431 -31.59 12.70 -15.45
C THR A 431 -30.73 13.92 -15.79
N TRP A 432 -31.32 14.95 -16.40
CA TRP A 432 -30.63 16.20 -16.71
C TRP A 432 -30.22 16.97 -15.44
N LEU A 433 -31.11 17.09 -14.45
CA LEU A 433 -30.79 17.71 -13.16
C LEU A 433 -29.66 16.96 -12.43
N ARG A 434 -29.69 15.62 -12.44
CA ARG A 434 -28.61 14.79 -11.89
C ARG A 434 -27.31 14.97 -12.67
N ALA A 435 -27.38 15.08 -14.00
CA ALA A 435 -26.21 15.35 -14.84
C ALA A 435 -25.55 16.69 -14.46
N ILE A 436 -26.32 17.74 -14.20
CA ILE A 436 -25.79 19.01 -13.70
C ILE A 436 -25.11 18.80 -12.35
N GLY A 437 -25.82 18.22 -11.38
CA GLY A 437 -25.31 18.03 -10.01
C GLY A 437 -24.02 17.22 -9.96
N ILE A 438 -23.97 16.07 -10.65
CA ILE A 438 -22.79 15.20 -10.63
C ILE A 438 -21.57 15.82 -11.33
N ASN A 439 -21.78 16.59 -12.41
CA ASN A 439 -20.69 17.32 -13.05
C ASN A 439 -20.19 18.48 -12.17
N LEU A 440 -21.06 19.13 -11.39
CA LEU A 440 -20.63 20.11 -10.39
C LEU A 440 -19.81 19.46 -9.27
N VAL A 441 -20.22 18.27 -8.78
CA VAL A 441 -19.42 17.50 -7.81
C VAL A 441 -18.02 17.23 -8.38
N LEU A 442 -17.93 16.74 -9.62
CA LEU A 442 -16.64 16.51 -10.29
C LEU A 442 -15.86 17.79 -10.56
N ALA A 443 -16.53 18.93 -10.72
CA ALA A 443 -15.86 20.20 -10.97
C ALA A 443 -15.23 20.80 -9.71
N TYR A 444 -15.81 20.53 -8.54
CA TYR A 444 -15.30 21.01 -7.26
C TYR A 444 -14.34 20.01 -6.57
N ALA A 445 -14.49 18.72 -6.86
CA ALA A 445 -13.58 17.65 -6.44
C ALA A 445 -12.21 17.80 -7.09
#